data_AF-M0CNR8-F1
#
_entry.id   AF-M0CNR8-F1
#
_cell.length_a   1.000
_cell.length_b   1.000
_cell.length_c   1.000
_cell.angle_alpha   90.00
_cell.angle_beta   90.00
_cell.angle_gamma   90.00
#
_symmetry.space_group_name_H-M   'P 1'
#
loop_
_entity.id
_entity.type
_entity.pdbx_description
1 polymer ?
#
loop_
_entity_poly.entity_id
_entity_poly.type
_entity_poly.pdbx_seq_one_letter_code
_entity_poly.pdbx_strand_id
1 'polypeptide(L)'
;MAADTRLRAVCVAGPSDAGKTTLVERLVPRLAEDGRVATIKSIHHDIEVDTPGTDTHRHRTAGAETVVGITPTTTFEVTTHGKAAPPAADGDPLFEADDPEIQALSRTLERLARRGYDTVLVEGFSQSPLPTILVGGEPDAVGGPVVGHGDDGIDALVDAIRTLEGVERRGNWSNDS
;
A
#
# COMPACT_ATOMS: atom_id res chain seq x y z
N MET A 1 -11.58 -18.27 -17.47
CA MET A 1 -10.59 -18.61 -16.42
C MET A 1 -10.76 -17.58 -15.33
N ALA A 2 -11.11 -17.99 -14.10
CA ALA A 2 -11.12 -17.04 -12.99
C ALA A 2 -9.67 -16.63 -12.75
N ALA A 3 -9.35 -15.34 -12.90
CA ALA A 3 -8.06 -14.83 -12.49
C ALA A 3 -7.89 -15.16 -11.00
N ASP A 4 -6.81 -15.85 -10.67
CA ASP A 4 -6.39 -16.09 -9.30
C ASP A 4 -6.35 -14.74 -8.58
N THR A 5 -7.38 -14.45 -7.79
CA THR A 5 -7.66 -13.09 -7.27
C THR A 5 -6.82 -12.86 -6.02
N ARG A 6 -5.50 -12.89 -6.18
CA ARG A 6 -4.55 -12.60 -5.11
C ARG A 6 -3.99 -11.20 -5.32
N LEU A 7 -4.10 -10.37 -4.29
CA LEU A 7 -3.57 -9.01 -4.30
C LEU A 7 -2.06 -9.04 -4.55
N ARG A 8 -1.61 -8.38 -5.61
CA ARG A 8 -0.17 -8.15 -5.85
C ARG A 8 0.23 -6.84 -5.17
N ALA A 9 1.20 -6.87 -4.27
CA ALA A 9 1.71 -5.66 -3.63
C ALA A 9 3.21 -5.52 -3.90
N VAL A 10 3.62 -4.34 -4.37
CA VAL A 10 5.01 -4.03 -4.69
C VAL A 10 5.37 -2.66 -4.16
N CYS A 11 6.51 -2.56 -3.49
CA CYS A 11 7.08 -1.31 -3.03
C CYS A 11 7.83 -0.60 -4.18
N VAL A 12 7.77 0.73 -4.18
CA VAL A 12 8.65 1.60 -4.95
C VAL A 12 9.47 2.39 -3.94
N ALA A 13 10.74 2.02 -3.79
CA ALA A 13 11.62 2.53 -2.74
C ALA A 13 12.92 3.09 -3.34
N GLY A 14 13.58 3.98 -2.59
CA GLY A 14 14.78 4.67 -3.03
C GLY A 14 14.90 6.06 -2.38
N PRO A 15 16.03 6.77 -2.57
CA PRO A 15 16.27 8.09 -1.96
C PRO A 15 15.18 9.11 -2.28
N SER A 16 15.03 10.12 -1.44
CA SER A 16 14.17 11.28 -1.74
C SER A 16 14.55 11.89 -3.10
N ASP A 17 13.55 12.36 -3.84
CA ASP A 17 13.72 12.93 -5.19
C ASP A 17 14.30 12.01 -6.28
N ALA A 18 14.41 10.70 -6.03
CA ALA A 18 14.89 9.73 -7.03
C ALA A 18 13.92 9.45 -8.20
N GLY A 19 12.72 10.04 -8.21
CA GLY A 19 11.72 9.83 -9.27
C GLY A 19 10.67 8.75 -8.98
N LYS A 20 10.53 8.29 -7.73
CA LYS A 20 9.54 7.28 -7.30
C LYS A 20 8.10 7.64 -7.71
N THR A 21 7.66 8.86 -7.41
CA THR A 21 6.32 9.34 -7.76
C THR A 21 6.08 9.25 -9.27
N THR A 22 7.05 9.71 -10.06
CA THR A 22 6.97 9.66 -11.53
C THR A 22 6.90 8.23 -12.06
N LEU A 23 7.61 7.28 -11.43
CA LEU A 23 7.49 5.88 -11.80
C LEU A 23 6.11 5.32 -11.46
N VAL A 24 5.58 5.62 -10.28
CA VAL A 24 4.22 5.21 -9.87
C VAL A 24 3.17 5.74 -10.85
N GLU A 25 3.24 7.03 -11.23
CA GLU A 25 2.33 7.65 -12.21
C GLU A 25 2.35 6.95 -13.58
N ARG A 26 3.50 6.39 -13.98
CA ARG A 26 3.63 5.65 -15.24
C ARG A 26 3.15 4.19 -15.14
N LEU A 27 3.29 3.56 -13.97
CA LEU A 27 2.88 2.17 -13.74
C LEU A 27 1.36 2.03 -13.56
N VAL A 28 0.72 2.95 -12.82
CA VAL A 28 -0.73 2.90 -12.53
C VAL A 28 -1.59 2.69 -13.77
N PRO A 29 -1.50 3.50 -14.84
CA PRO A 29 -2.37 3.34 -16.01
C PRO A 29 -2.14 2.01 -16.73
N ARG A 30 -0.90 1.49 -16.75
CA ARG A 30 -0.56 0.23 -17.41
C ARG A 30 -1.08 -0.99 -16.66
N LEU A 31 -0.97 -0.97 -15.34
CA LEU A 31 -1.49 -2.05 -14.48
C LEU A 31 -3.03 -2.02 -14.40
N ALA A 32 -3.64 -0.84 -14.57
CA ALA A 32 -5.09 -0.68 -14.61
C ALA A 32 -5.74 -1.33 -15.84
N GLU A 33 -4.96 -1.65 -16.88
CA GLU A 33 -5.41 -2.45 -18.03
C GLU A 33 -5.76 -3.89 -17.61
N ASP A 34 -5.18 -4.40 -16.51
CA ASP A 34 -5.34 -5.78 -16.04
C ASP A 34 -6.36 -5.92 -14.89
N GLY A 35 -6.72 -4.82 -14.23
CA GLY A 35 -7.58 -4.85 -13.05
C GLY A 35 -7.57 -3.57 -12.23
N ARG A 36 -8.06 -3.65 -10.99
CA ARG A 36 -8.18 -2.52 -10.08
C ARG A 36 -6.86 -2.27 -9.37
N VAL A 37 -6.33 -1.06 -9.54
CA VAL A 37 -5.07 -0.62 -8.92
C VAL A 37 -5.35 0.34 -7.77
N ALA A 38 -4.66 0.15 -6.65
CA ALA A 38 -4.59 1.10 -5.55
C ALA A 38 -3.13 1.54 -5.31
N THR A 39 -2.97 2.67 -4.63
CA THR A 39 -1.66 3.19 -4.22
C THR A 39 -1.64 3.45 -2.73
N ILE A 40 -0.52 3.15 -2.07
CA ILE A 40 -0.23 3.53 -0.69
C ILE A 40 1.01 4.42 -0.71
N LYS A 41 0.99 5.53 0.01
CA LYS A 41 2.16 6.40 0.19
C LYS A 41 2.48 6.51 1.66
N SER A 42 3.71 6.20 2.04
CA SER A 42 4.20 6.47 3.40
C SER A 42 4.47 7.96 3.55
N ILE A 43 3.75 8.61 4.46
CA ILE A 43 3.97 10.01 4.83
C ILE A 43 4.63 10.03 6.22
N HIS A 44 5.66 10.86 6.39
CA HIS A 44 6.47 10.93 7.62
C HIS A 44 6.10 12.10 8.54
N HIS A 45 5.13 12.92 8.15
CA HIS A 45 4.60 14.02 8.93
C HIS A 45 3.07 14.01 8.87
N ASP A 46 2.42 14.52 9.90
CA ASP A 46 0.96 14.66 9.91
C ASP A 46 0.53 15.66 8.84
N ILE A 47 -0.63 15.37 8.25
CA ILE A 47 -1.24 16.21 7.21
C ILE A 47 -2.68 16.54 7.60
N GLU A 48 -3.13 17.72 7.17
CA GLU A 48 -4.53 18.11 7.28
C GLU A 48 -5.24 17.70 5.97
N VAL A 49 -5.98 16.60 6.03
CA VAL A 49 -6.59 15.94 4.86
C VAL A 49 -7.92 16.54 4.45
N ASP A 50 -8.61 17.22 5.37
CA ASP A 50 -9.86 17.91 5.11
C ASP A 50 -9.80 19.38 5.51
N THR A 51 -10.74 20.19 5.03
CA THR A 51 -10.62 21.66 5.18
C THR A 51 -11.06 22.10 6.58
N PRO A 52 -10.20 22.81 7.34
CA PRO A 52 -10.58 23.33 8.65
C PRO A 52 -11.90 24.11 8.65
N GLY A 53 -12.77 23.77 9.60
CA GLY A 53 -14.07 24.42 9.78
C GLY A 53 -15.22 23.84 8.94
N THR A 54 -14.94 22.96 7.97
CA THR A 54 -15.99 22.22 7.24
C THR A 54 -16.60 21.11 8.09
N ASP A 55 -17.74 20.56 7.67
CA ASP A 55 -18.47 19.58 8.47
C ASP A 55 -17.69 18.29 8.70
N THR A 56 -16.96 17.76 7.71
CA THR A 56 -16.12 16.56 7.92
C THR A 56 -15.00 16.83 8.93
N HIS A 57 -14.39 18.02 8.87
CA HIS A 57 -13.36 18.41 9.81
C HIS A 57 -13.93 18.56 11.21
N ARG A 58 -15.13 19.14 11.34
CA ARG A 58 -15.84 19.28 12.61
C ARG A 58 -16.24 17.93 13.20
N HIS A 59 -16.66 16.96 12.37
CA HIS A 59 -16.93 15.60 12.82
C HIS A 59 -15.66 14.92 13.35
N ARG A 60 -14.55 15.02 12.61
CA ARG A 60 -13.25 14.45 12.98
C ARG A 60 -12.73 15.05 14.28
N THR A 61 -12.72 16.39 14.38
CA THR A 61 -12.27 17.11 15.59
C THR A 61 -13.20 16.92 16.80
N ALA A 62 -14.47 16.58 16.58
CA ALA A 62 -15.39 16.19 17.64
C ALA A 62 -15.13 14.76 18.19
N GLY A 63 -14.21 13.99 17.57
CA GLY A 63 -13.80 12.67 18.04
C GLY A 63 -14.40 11.50 17.26
N ALA A 64 -14.97 11.74 16.06
CA ALA A 64 -15.32 10.64 15.18
C ALA A 64 -14.06 9.89 14.75
N GLU A 65 -14.00 8.59 15.06
CA GLU A 65 -12.85 7.73 14.71
C GLU A 65 -12.64 7.63 13.19
N THR A 66 -13.74 7.57 12.45
CA THR A 66 -13.75 7.56 10.99
C THR A 66 -14.80 8.54 10.46
N VAL A 67 -14.40 9.37 9.50
CA VAL A 67 -15.27 10.31 8.79
C VAL A 67 -15.26 9.97 7.30
N VAL A 68 -16.45 9.75 6.73
CA VAL A 68 -16.63 9.45 5.30
C VAL A 68 -17.36 10.61 4.64
N GLY A 69 -16.72 11.23 3.66
CA GLY A 69 -17.32 12.23 2.79
C GLY A 69 -17.69 11.62 1.45
N ILE A 70 -18.93 11.81 0.99
CA ILE A 70 -19.42 11.32 -0.30
C ILE A 70 -19.88 12.52 -1.12
N THR A 71 -19.25 12.74 -2.26
CA THR A 71 -19.61 13.76 -3.25
C THR A 71 -20.22 13.07 -4.49
N PRO A 72 -20.78 13.80 -5.46
CA PRO A 72 -21.32 13.20 -6.69
C PRO A 72 -20.34 12.32 -7.46
N THR A 73 -19.03 12.54 -7.32
CA THR A 73 -17.99 11.83 -8.09
C THR A 73 -16.86 11.25 -7.25
N THR A 74 -16.78 11.59 -5.97
CA THR A 74 -15.63 11.27 -5.12
C THR A 74 -16.07 10.88 -3.73
N THR A 75 -15.53 9.78 -3.22
CA THR A 75 -15.63 9.40 -1.80
C THR A 75 -14.25 9.49 -1.18
N PHE A 76 -14.17 10.09 0.00
CA PHE A 76 -12.98 10.06 0.84
C PHE A 76 -13.30 9.55 2.23
N GLU A 77 -12.30 8.95 2.87
CA GLU A 77 -12.39 8.39 4.22
C GLU A 77 -11.18 8.90 5.00
N VAL A 78 -11.42 9.46 6.18
CA VAL A 78 -10.37 9.89 7.10
C VAL A 78 -10.53 9.12 8.40
N THR A 79 -9.47 8.43 8.80
CA THR A 79 -9.39 7.71 10.08
C THR A 79 -8.35 8.37 10.98
N THR A 80 -8.66 8.59 12.25
CA THR A 80 -7.78 9.28 13.21
C THR A 80 -6.68 8.39 13.81
N HIS A 81 -6.40 7.24 13.18
CA HIS A 81 -5.36 6.30 13.58
C HIS A 81 -4.25 6.26 12.53
N GLY A 82 -3.05 6.70 12.91
CA GLY A 82 -1.86 6.65 12.08
C GLY A 82 -1.05 5.35 12.25
N LYS A 83 0.10 5.30 11.58
CA LYS A 83 1.03 4.15 11.62
C LYS A 83 1.57 3.83 13.03
N ALA A 84 1.56 4.80 13.94
CA ALA A 84 2.05 4.64 15.31
C ALA A 84 1.05 3.93 16.25
N ALA A 85 -0.25 3.95 15.93
CA ALA A 85 -1.29 3.33 16.74
C ALA A 85 -2.44 2.85 15.82
N PRO A 86 -2.18 1.86 14.94
CA PRO A 86 -3.20 1.37 14.02
C PRO A 86 -4.39 0.79 14.83
N PRO A 87 -5.63 1.01 14.39
CA PRO A 87 -6.80 0.50 15.11
C PRO A 87 -6.77 -1.02 15.09
N ALA A 88 -7.33 -1.66 16.13
CA ALA A 88 -7.52 -3.11 16.14
C ALA A 88 -8.29 -3.52 14.87
N ALA A 89 -7.72 -4.41 14.08
CA ALA A 89 -8.28 -4.73 12.77
C ALA A 89 -9.49 -5.66 12.91
N ASP A 90 -10.51 -5.45 12.06
CA ASP A 90 -11.43 -6.52 11.69
C ASP A 90 -10.69 -7.48 10.74
N GLY A 91 -10.19 -8.58 11.28
CA GLY A 91 -9.52 -9.67 10.55
C GLY A 91 -7.99 -9.72 10.67
N ASP A 92 -7.42 -10.82 10.19
CA ASP A 92 -5.99 -11.10 10.28
C ASP A 92 -5.18 -10.19 9.32
N PRO A 93 -3.98 -9.73 9.74
CA PRO A 93 -3.09 -9.00 8.85
C PRO A 93 -2.69 -9.88 7.67
N LEU A 94 -2.37 -9.25 6.53
CA LEU A 94 -1.96 -9.99 5.33
C LEU A 94 -0.64 -10.77 5.56
N PHE A 95 0.23 -10.21 6.39
CA PHE A 95 1.44 -10.82 6.95
C PHE A 95 1.77 -10.23 8.33
N GLU A 96 2.43 -11.01 9.18
CA GLU A 96 2.88 -10.59 10.51
C GLU A 96 4.17 -9.76 10.46
N ALA A 97 4.31 -8.81 11.39
CA ALA A 97 5.51 -8.01 11.57
C ALA A 97 5.57 -7.45 13.00
N ASP A 98 6.76 -7.30 13.57
CA ASP A 98 6.95 -6.69 14.89
C ASP A 98 6.87 -5.15 14.85
N ASP A 99 7.21 -4.55 13.70
CA ASP A 99 7.21 -3.10 13.50
C ASP A 99 5.77 -2.57 13.31
N PRO A 100 5.30 -1.59 14.12
CA PRO A 100 3.95 -1.04 14.02
C PRO A 100 3.62 -0.38 12.67
N GLU A 101 4.60 0.25 12.00
CA GLU A 101 4.38 0.83 10.67
C GLU A 101 4.14 -0.27 9.63
N ILE A 102 4.92 -1.36 9.70
CA ILE A 102 4.75 -2.51 8.81
C ILE A 102 3.43 -3.24 9.10
N GLN A 103 3.00 -3.33 10.37
CA GLN A 103 1.67 -3.82 10.72
C GLN A 103 0.56 -2.95 10.12
N ALA A 104 0.71 -1.62 10.15
CA ALA A 104 -0.25 -0.70 9.54
C ALA A 104 -0.33 -0.87 8.01
N LEU A 105 0.81 -1.09 7.34
CA LEU A 105 0.85 -1.44 5.91
C LEU A 105 0.11 -2.75 5.64
N SER A 106 0.42 -3.82 6.37
CA SER A 106 -0.19 -5.14 6.23
C SER A 106 -1.72 -5.10 6.37
N ARG A 107 -2.23 -4.37 7.37
CA ARG A 107 -3.67 -4.15 7.58
C ARG A 107 -4.31 -3.36 6.45
N THR A 108 -3.61 -2.34 5.94
CA THR A 108 -4.10 -1.54 4.81
C THR A 108 -4.21 -2.38 3.54
N LEU A 109 -3.24 -3.25 3.27
CA LEU A 109 -3.26 -4.17 2.15
C LEU A 109 -4.42 -5.17 2.24
N GLU A 110 -4.64 -5.77 3.41
CA GLU A 110 -5.79 -6.66 3.64
C GLU A 110 -7.13 -5.93 3.43
N ARG A 111 -7.27 -4.68 3.91
CA ARG A 111 -8.46 -3.85 3.64
C ARG A 111 -8.65 -3.62 2.13
N LEU A 112 -7.58 -3.37 1.38
CA LEU A 112 -7.65 -3.19 -0.07
C LEU A 112 -7.97 -4.50 -0.80
N ALA A 113 -7.43 -5.63 -0.36
CA ALA A 113 -7.76 -6.96 -0.87
C ALA A 113 -9.26 -7.24 -0.72
N ARG A 114 -9.84 -6.99 0.46
CA ARG A 114 -11.29 -7.12 0.70
C ARG A 114 -12.15 -6.20 -0.14
N ARG A 115 -11.62 -5.03 -0.51
CA ARG A 115 -12.28 -4.11 -1.44
C ARG A 115 -12.17 -4.54 -2.91
N GLY A 116 -11.47 -5.64 -3.20
CA GLY A 116 -11.34 -6.23 -4.53
C GLY A 116 -10.36 -5.49 -5.44
N TYR A 117 -9.27 -4.96 -4.88
CA TYR A 117 -8.13 -4.49 -5.67
C TYR A 117 -7.25 -5.67 -6.07
N ASP A 118 -6.65 -5.60 -7.26
CA ASP A 118 -5.81 -6.65 -7.84
C ASP A 118 -4.32 -6.31 -7.68
N THR A 119 -3.97 -5.03 -7.67
CA THR A 119 -2.58 -4.56 -7.52
C THR A 119 -2.50 -3.33 -6.63
N VAL A 120 -1.49 -3.29 -5.76
CA VAL A 120 -1.16 -2.15 -4.90
C VAL A 120 0.29 -1.73 -5.11
N LEU A 121 0.49 -0.48 -5.51
CA LEU A 121 1.81 0.15 -5.53
C LEU A 121 2.04 0.88 -4.20
N VAL A 122 3.12 0.57 -3.50
CA VAL A 122 3.45 1.15 -2.20
C VAL A 122 4.67 2.07 -2.35
N GLU A 123 4.47 3.39 -2.33
CA GLU A 123 5.57 4.36 -2.31
C GLU A 123 6.09 4.53 -0.87
N GLY A 124 7.35 4.13 -0.62
CA GLY A 124 7.95 4.12 0.72
C GLY A 124 7.92 2.73 1.37
N PHE A 125 7.86 2.68 2.70
CA PHE A 125 7.96 1.43 3.49
C PHE A 125 9.14 0.55 3.06
N SER A 126 10.34 1.15 2.91
CA SER A 126 11.51 0.45 2.37
C SER A 126 11.93 -0.78 3.16
N GLN A 127 11.61 -0.84 4.45
CA GLN A 127 11.90 -1.99 5.33
C GLN A 127 10.81 -3.06 5.31
N SER A 128 9.78 -2.91 4.48
CA SER A 128 8.74 -3.92 4.28
C SER A 128 9.33 -5.19 3.63
N PRO A 129 8.80 -6.39 3.95
CA PRO A 129 9.20 -7.62 3.29
C PRO A 129 8.66 -7.78 1.86
N LEU A 130 7.88 -6.80 1.36
CA LEU A 130 7.26 -6.87 0.04
C LEU A 130 8.29 -6.80 -1.09
N PRO A 131 8.02 -7.43 -2.25
CA PRO A 131 8.77 -7.20 -3.48
C PRO A 131 8.95 -5.70 -3.75
N THR A 132 10.13 -5.29 -4.18
CA THR A 132 10.48 -3.87 -4.30
C THR A 132 11.07 -3.55 -5.67
N ILE A 133 10.56 -2.50 -6.30
CA ILE A 133 11.23 -1.81 -7.40
C ILE A 133 12.11 -0.72 -6.80
N LEU A 134 13.42 -0.86 -7.02
CA LEU A 134 14.43 0.03 -6.44
C LEU A 134 14.71 1.20 -7.40
N VAL A 135 14.34 2.41 -6.99
CA VAL A 135 14.56 3.64 -7.75
C VAL A 135 15.81 4.33 -7.21
N GLY A 136 16.97 3.90 -7.71
CA GLY A 136 18.27 4.29 -7.20
C GLY A 136 18.59 3.74 -5.80
N GLY A 137 19.83 3.93 -5.35
CA GLY A 137 20.33 3.34 -4.10
C GLY A 137 20.79 1.88 -4.28
N GLU A 138 21.07 1.22 -3.17
CA GLU A 138 21.63 -0.13 -3.13
C GLU A 138 20.58 -1.17 -2.70
N PRO A 139 20.62 -2.41 -3.23
CA PRO A 139 19.68 -3.47 -2.85
C PRO A 139 19.60 -3.75 -1.34
N ASP A 140 20.71 -3.62 -0.62
CA ASP A 140 20.77 -3.85 0.84
C ASP A 140 20.03 -2.76 1.65
N ALA A 141 19.56 -1.68 1.01
CA ALA A 141 18.79 -0.62 1.66
C ALA A 141 17.29 -0.93 1.81
N VAL A 142 16.81 -2.06 1.25
CA VAL A 142 15.39 -2.46 1.30
C VAL A 142 15.22 -3.82 1.99
N GLY A 143 14.08 -4.00 2.66
CA GLY A 143 13.80 -5.21 3.45
C GLY A 143 13.26 -6.39 2.64
N GLY A 144 12.70 -6.13 1.46
CA GLY A 144 12.13 -7.14 0.57
C GLY A 144 12.97 -7.37 -0.68
N PRO A 145 12.67 -8.42 -1.46
CA PRO A 145 13.44 -8.76 -2.65
C PRO A 145 13.30 -7.67 -3.72
N VAL A 146 14.42 -7.26 -4.33
CA VAL A 146 14.40 -6.36 -5.48
C VAL A 146 13.94 -7.12 -6.71
N VAL A 147 12.86 -6.66 -7.34
CA VAL A 147 12.24 -7.29 -8.53
C VAL A 147 12.36 -6.45 -9.80
N GLY A 148 12.95 -5.25 -9.69
CA GLY A 148 13.23 -4.36 -10.80
C GLY A 148 13.89 -3.07 -10.32
N HIS A 149 14.40 -2.28 -11.27
CA HIS A 149 15.05 -1.01 -11.04
C HIS A 149 14.30 0.13 -11.73
N GLY A 150 14.37 1.34 -11.16
CA GLY A 150 13.61 2.49 -11.67
C GLY A 150 14.00 2.96 -13.08
N ASP A 151 15.17 2.55 -13.57
CA ASP A 151 15.69 2.79 -14.92
C ASP A 151 15.32 1.68 -15.91
N ASP A 152 14.70 0.59 -15.46
CA ASP A 152 14.13 -0.43 -16.33
C ASP A 152 12.99 0.14 -17.20
N GLY A 153 12.77 -0.50 -18.35
CA GLY A 153 11.63 -0.19 -19.21
C GLY A 153 10.30 -0.46 -18.49
N ILE A 154 9.31 0.43 -18.68
CA ILE A 154 7.99 0.29 -18.03
C ILE A 154 7.33 -1.05 -18.33
N ASP A 155 7.47 -1.57 -19.56
CA ASP A 155 6.90 -2.87 -19.92
C ASP A 155 7.54 -4.02 -19.12
N ALA A 156 8.85 -3.97 -18.92
CA ALA A 156 9.56 -4.98 -18.12
C ALA A 156 9.14 -4.93 -16.65
N LEU A 157 8.96 -3.73 -16.09
CA LEU A 157 8.47 -3.56 -14.72
C LEU A 157 7.02 -4.04 -14.56
N VAL A 158 6.16 -3.76 -15.53
CA VAL A 158 4.77 -4.25 -15.55
C VAL A 158 4.74 -5.78 -15.59
N ASP A 159 5.55 -6.40 -16.45
CA ASP A 159 5.63 -7.86 -16.54
C ASP A 159 6.19 -8.48 -15.26
N ALA A 160 7.23 -7.87 -14.66
CA ALA A 160 7.73 -8.29 -13.35
C ALA A 160 6.62 -8.27 -12.28
N ILE A 161 5.84 -7.20 -12.21
CA ILE A 161 4.70 -7.08 -11.28
C ILE A 161 3.65 -8.17 -11.55
N ARG A 162 3.32 -8.44 -12.82
CA ARG A 162 2.32 -9.46 -13.20
C ARG A 162 2.72 -10.87 -12.78
N THR A 163 4.03 -11.15 -12.77
CA THR A 163 4.57 -12.44 -12.36
C THR A 163 4.69 -12.63 -10.85
N LEU A 164 4.48 -11.57 -10.06
CA LEU A 164 4.49 -11.70 -8.60
C LEU A 164 3.39 -12.67 -8.15
N GLU A 165 3.79 -13.61 -7.31
CA GLU A 165 2.83 -14.37 -6.50
C GLU A 165 2.06 -13.35 -5.65
N GLY A 166 0.74 -13.42 -5.70
CA GLY A 166 -0.06 -12.52 -4.87
C GLY A 166 0.22 -12.79 -3.39
N VAL A 167 0.13 -11.75 -2.58
CA VAL A 167 0.47 -11.83 -1.15
C VAL A 167 -0.55 -12.75 -0.47
N GLU A 168 -0.15 -13.98 -0.20
CA GLU A 168 -0.99 -14.95 0.51
C GLU A 168 -1.13 -14.52 1.97
N ARG A 169 -2.33 -14.72 2.53
CA ARG A 169 -2.51 -14.73 3.98
C ARG A 169 -1.65 -15.87 4.53
N ARG A 170 -0.50 -15.57 5.13
CA ARG A 170 0.24 -16.60 5.87
C ARG A 170 -0.54 -16.92 7.13
N GLY A 171 -1.42 -17.93 7.04
CA GLY A 171 -2.05 -18.55 8.18
C GLY A 171 -1.00 -19.26 9.04
N ASN A 172 -1.12 -19.08 10.36
CA ASN A 172 -0.26 -19.66 11.38
C ASN A 172 0.15 -21.11 11.13
N TRP A 173 1.44 -21.39 11.33
CA TRP A 173 1.96 -22.73 11.53
C TRP A 173 1.29 -23.34 12.76
N SER A 174 0.54 -24.42 12.56
CA SER A 174 0.12 -25.30 13.66
C SER A 174 1.37 -26.01 14.16
N ASN A 175 1.83 -25.66 15.36
CA ASN A 175 2.82 -26.44 16.08
C ASN A 175 2.12 -27.72 16.56
N ASP A 176 2.19 -28.78 15.77
CA ASP A 176 1.79 -30.13 16.18
C ASP A 176 3.02 -31.04 16.16
N SER A 177 3.69 -31.11 17.32
CA SER A 177 4.46 -32.25 17.84
C SER A 177 4.83 -31.99 19.30
#